data_AF-A0A317MVX9-F1
#
_entry.id   AF-A0A317MVX9-F1
#
_cell.length_a   1.000
_cell.length_b   1.000
_cell.length_c   1.000
_cell.angle_alpha   90.00
_cell.angle_beta   90.00
_cell.angle_gamma   90.00
#
_symmetry.space_group_name_H-M   'P 1'
#
loop_
_entity.id
_entity.type
_entity.pdbx_description
1 polymer ?
#
loop_
_entity_poly.entity_id
_entity_poly.type
_entity_poly.pdbx_seq_one_letter_code
_entity_poly.pdbx_strand_id
1 'polypeptide(L)'
;MTTPTFAAAWAARTTLEPLQLDCVTTLMLKIIDGKCKMNADDKTVMAAVYDVVRERPGRLLGADVHALIERARAAAGRDEALIMEVYEQRLNAETMISRPVMKGFKAWLRGEGILADGQAQPEEA
;
A
#
# COMPACT_ATOMS: atom_id res chain seq x y z
N MET A 1 6.22 -8.44 16.85
CA MET A 1 6.53 -7.56 15.69
C MET A 1 6.49 -8.42 14.45
N THR A 2 5.70 -8.02 13.46
CA THR A 2 5.48 -8.81 12.24
C THR A 2 6.65 -8.61 11.30
N THR A 3 7.20 -9.70 10.76
CA THR A 3 8.34 -9.63 9.84
C THR A 3 7.86 -9.58 8.39
N PRO A 4 8.64 -8.98 7.47
CA PRO A 4 8.32 -8.98 6.04
C PRO A 4 8.12 -10.39 5.46
N THR A 5 8.94 -11.36 5.87
CA THR A 5 8.82 -12.76 5.43
C THR A 5 7.50 -13.39 5.88
N PHE A 6 7.07 -13.14 7.13
CA PHE A 6 5.78 -13.61 7.62
C PHE A 6 4.63 -12.97 6.83
N ALA A 7 4.69 -11.65 6.63
CA ALA A 7 3.67 -10.92 5.90
C ALA A 7 3.55 -11.37 4.44
N ALA A 8 4.67 -11.67 3.76
CA ALA A 8 4.67 -12.26 2.43
C ALA A 8 4.02 -13.64 2.41
N ALA A 9 4.37 -14.51 3.36
CA ALA A 9 3.78 -15.86 3.46
C ALA A 9 2.28 -15.83 3.79
N TRP A 10 1.83 -14.85 4.56
CA TRP A 10 0.41 -14.56 4.78
C TRP A 10 -0.26 -14.07 3.48
N ALA A 11 0.32 -13.09 2.80
CA ALA A 11 -0.26 -12.51 1.58
C ALA A 11 -0.45 -13.55 0.46
N ALA A 12 0.44 -14.54 0.39
CA ALA A 12 0.39 -15.63 -0.58
C ALA A 12 -0.75 -16.62 -0.33
N ARG A 13 -1.14 -16.84 0.94
CA ARG A 13 -2.22 -17.76 1.33
C ARG A 13 -3.58 -17.08 1.52
N THR A 14 -3.57 -15.78 1.76
CA THR A 14 -4.78 -15.01 2.04
C THR A 14 -5.44 -14.59 0.73
N THR A 15 -6.73 -14.86 0.61
CA THR A 15 -7.56 -14.36 -0.47
C THR A 15 -7.93 -12.91 -0.15
N LEU A 16 -7.35 -11.98 -0.90
CA LEU A 16 -7.69 -10.56 -0.80
C LEU A 16 -8.77 -10.24 -1.84
N GLU A 17 -9.80 -9.52 -1.45
CA GLU A 17 -10.78 -9.01 -2.40
C GLU A 17 -10.14 -7.99 -3.37
N PRO A 18 -10.65 -7.84 -4.60
CA PRO A 18 -10.10 -6.90 -5.57
C PRO A 18 -9.91 -5.46 -5.04
N LEU A 19 -10.84 -4.96 -4.21
CA LEU A 19 -10.73 -3.63 -3.60
C LEU A 19 -9.65 -3.58 -2.50
N GLN A 20 -9.38 -4.69 -1.82
CA GLN A 20 -8.28 -4.79 -0.85
C GLN A 20 -6.92 -4.77 -1.56
N LEU A 21 -6.82 -5.40 -2.74
CA LEU A 21 -5.62 -5.30 -3.59
C LEU A 21 -5.35 -3.85 -4.01
N ASP A 22 -6.39 -3.11 -4.41
CA ASP A 22 -6.26 -1.67 -4.70
C ASP A 22 -5.79 -0.87 -3.47
N CYS A 23 -6.25 -1.23 -2.28
CA CYS A 23 -5.80 -0.61 -1.04
C CYS A 23 -4.31 -0.89 -0.76
N VAL A 24 -3.82 -2.11 -1.03
CA VAL A 24 -2.39 -2.46 -0.95
C VAL A 24 -1.58 -1.61 -1.93
N THR A 25 -2.01 -1.53 -3.19
CA THR A 25 -1.36 -0.71 -4.22
C THR A 25 -1.32 0.77 -3.83
N THR A 26 -2.41 1.30 -3.27
CA THR A 26 -2.50 2.69 -2.81
C THR A 26 -1.55 2.97 -1.63
N LEU A 27 -1.42 2.03 -0.69
CA LEU A 27 -0.43 2.13 0.38
C LEU A 27 0.99 2.13 -0.18
N MET A 28 1.26 1.35 -1.23
CA MET A 28 2.57 1.34 -1.88
C MET A 28 2.91 2.67 -2.53
N LEU A 29 1.96 3.31 -3.23
CA LEU A 29 2.14 4.66 -3.77
C LEU A 29 2.48 5.66 -2.65
N LYS A 30 1.74 5.61 -1.52
CA LYS A 30 2.00 6.44 -0.32
C LYS A 30 3.36 6.20 0.32
N ILE A 31 3.88 4.97 0.23
CA ILE A 31 5.20 4.63 0.76
C ILE A 31 6.29 5.28 -0.11
N ILE A 32 6.14 5.20 -1.43
CA ILE A 32 7.11 5.74 -2.39
C ILE A 32 7.17 7.27 -2.35
N ASP A 33 6.03 7.96 -2.31
CA ASP A 33 5.99 9.43 -2.27
C ASP A 33 6.17 10.01 -0.85
N GLY A 34 6.41 9.15 0.15
CA GLY A 34 6.65 9.54 1.53
C GLY A 34 5.40 10.02 2.31
N LYS A 35 4.18 9.92 1.77
CA LYS A 35 2.95 10.36 2.47
C LYS A 35 2.36 9.32 3.42
N CYS A 36 2.94 8.12 3.50
CA CYS A 36 2.53 7.10 4.45
C CYS A 36 2.98 7.42 5.88
N LYS A 37 2.03 7.53 6.83
CA LYS A 37 2.25 7.81 8.26
C LYS A 37 2.51 6.56 9.12
N MET A 38 2.55 5.36 8.54
CA MET A 38 2.90 4.14 9.29
C MET A 38 4.37 4.19 9.75
N ASN A 39 4.72 3.43 10.80
CA ASN A 39 6.13 3.30 11.20
C ASN A 39 6.95 2.54 10.13
N ALA A 40 8.28 2.56 10.25
CA ALA A 40 9.17 1.96 9.26
C ALA A 40 8.95 0.43 9.09
N ASP A 41 8.66 -0.27 10.18
CA ASP A 41 8.42 -1.73 10.15
C ASP A 41 7.14 -2.06 9.39
N ASP A 42 6.04 -1.37 9.68
CA ASP A 42 4.75 -1.51 9.00
C ASP A 42 4.85 -1.15 7.50
N LYS A 43 5.66 -0.14 7.14
CA LYS A 43 5.94 0.17 5.72
C LYS A 43 6.67 -0.98 5.04
N THR A 44 7.66 -1.57 5.69
CA THR A 44 8.43 -2.70 5.15
C THR A 44 7.54 -3.95 5.02
N VAL A 45 6.70 -4.21 6.02
CA VAL A 45 5.68 -5.26 5.98
C VAL A 45 4.73 -5.07 4.81
N MET A 46 4.18 -3.87 4.61
CA MET A 46 3.26 -3.61 3.50
C MET A 46 3.93 -3.65 2.13
N ALA A 47 5.21 -3.27 2.03
CA ALA A 47 5.97 -3.45 0.80
C ALA A 47 6.10 -4.94 0.44
N ALA A 48 6.36 -5.81 1.42
CA ALA A 48 6.41 -7.25 1.21
C ALA A 48 5.04 -7.87 0.85
N VAL A 49 3.96 -7.37 1.46
CA VAL A 49 2.59 -7.74 1.03
C VAL A 49 2.37 -7.32 -0.42
N TYR A 50 2.67 -6.07 -0.78
CA TYR A 50 2.52 -5.59 -2.16
C TYR A 50 3.27 -6.48 -3.17
N ASP A 51 4.53 -6.83 -2.88
CA ASP A 51 5.38 -7.61 -3.78
C ASP A 51 4.80 -8.99 -4.09
N VAL A 52 4.06 -9.59 -3.16
CA VAL A 52 3.39 -10.89 -3.36
C VAL A 52 2.11 -10.76 -4.19
N VAL A 53 1.41 -9.63 -4.08
CA VAL A 53 0.01 -9.52 -4.53
C VAL A 53 -0.16 -8.67 -5.78
N ARG A 54 0.87 -7.93 -6.20
CA ARG A 54 0.89 -7.00 -7.33
C ARG A 54 0.45 -7.58 -8.68
N GLU A 55 0.55 -8.89 -8.88
CA GLU A 55 0.10 -9.55 -10.12
C GLU A 55 -1.36 -10.00 -10.07
N ARG A 56 -2.04 -9.82 -8.92
CA ARG A 56 -3.46 -10.18 -8.77
C ARG A 56 -4.32 -8.97 -9.19
N PRO A 57 -5.38 -9.18 -9.99
CA PRO A 57 -6.17 -8.07 -10.51
C PRO A 57 -6.94 -7.35 -9.40
N GLY A 58 -6.68 -6.05 -9.26
CA GLY A 58 -7.48 -5.13 -8.45
C GLY A 58 -8.83 -4.81 -9.11
N ARG A 59 -9.66 -4.01 -8.43
CA ARG A 59 -10.94 -3.52 -9.00
C ARG A 59 -10.75 -2.20 -9.76
N LEU A 60 -9.88 -1.33 -9.28
CA LEU A 60 -9.79 0.07 -9.70
C LEU A 60 -8.43 0.41 -10.32
N LEU A 61 -7.35 -0.20 -9.82
CA LEU A 61 -5.99 0.11 -10.24
C LEU A 61 -5.46 -0.99 -11.16
N GLY A 62 -4.99 -0.59 -12.34
CA GLY A 62 -4.52 -1.48 -13.39
C GLY A 62 -3.02 -1.74 -13.39
N ALA A 63 -2.58 -2.52 -14.38
CA ALA A 63 -1.18 -2.89 -14.59
C ALA A 63 -0.26 -1.67 -14.82
N ASP A 64 -0.79 -0.58 -15.35
CA ASP A 64 -0.10 0.69 -15.54
C ASP A 64 0.41 1.29 -14.22
N VAL A 65 -0.39 1.18 -13.15
CA VAL A 65 -0.01 1.63 -11.80
C VAL A 65 1.14 0.80 -11.25
N HIS A 66 1.11 -0.51 -11.49
CA HIS A 66 2.19 -1.40 -11.07
C HIS A 66 3.49 -1.11 -11.82
N ALA A 67 3.42 -0.83 -13.12
CA ALA A 67 4.58 -0.40 -13.91
C ALA A 67 5.17 0.94 -13.42
N LEU A 68 4.32 1.90 -13.04
CA LEU A 68 4.77 3.15 -12.39
C LEU A 68 5.51 2.87 -11.07
N ILE A 69 4.95 2.01 -10.22
CA ILE A 69 5.57 1.62 -8.94
C ILE A 69 6.94 0.96 -9.16
N GLU A 70 7.06 0.06 -10.14
CA GLU A 70 8.33 -0.58 -10.48
C GLU A 70 9.38 0.43 -10.92
N ARG A 71 9.03 1.33 -11.84
CA ARG A 71 9.93 2.40 -12.29
C ARG A 71 10.38 3.26 -11.10
N ALA A 72 9.44 3.69 -10.26
CA ALA A 72 9.73 4.56 -9.13
C ALA A 72 10.65 3.90 -8.09
N ARG A 73 10.43 2.61 -7.78
CA ARG A 73 11.34 1.83 -6.93
C ARG A 73 12.73 1.70 -7.55
N ALA A 74 12.83 1.46 -8.86
CA ALA A 74 14.12 1.33 -9.57
C ALA A 74 14.92 2.65 -9.55
N ALA A 75 14.24 3.80 -9.63
CA ALA A 75 14.88 5.10 -9.50
C ALA A 75 15.42 5.39 -8.09
N ALA A 76 14.91 4.69 -7.07
CA ALA A 76 15.28 4.86 -5.66
C ALA A 76 15.20 6.33 -5.19
N GLY A 77 14.16 7.05 -5.63
CA GLY A 77 13.93 8.45 -5.26
C GLY A 77 14.86 9.48 -5.90
N ARG A 78 15.70 9.07 -6.87
CA ARG A 78 16.62 9.98 -7.59
C ARG A 78 15.98 10.72 -8.77
N ASP A 79 14.73 10.40 -9.09
CA ASP A 79 13.97 10.99 -10.19
C ASP A 79 12.74 11.69 -9.62
N GLU A 80 12.82 13.02 -9.51
CA GLU A 80 11.75 13.85 -8.95
C GLU A 80 10.51 13.85 -9.85
N ALA A 81 10.67 13.79 -11.17
CA ALA A 81 9.54 13.75 -12.10
C ALA A 81 8.73 12.46 -11.90
N LEU A 82 9.42 11.35 -11.69
CA LEU A 82 8.79 10.06 -11.40
C LEU A 82 8.09 10.04 -10.03
N ILE A 83 8.65 10.72 -9.03
CA ILE A 83 7.96 10.90 -7.73
C ILE A 83 6.71 11.77 -7.88
N MET A 84 6.74 12.79 -8.75
CA MET A 84 5.56 13.58 -9.09
C MET A 84 4.48 12.74 -9.78
N GLU A 85 4.83 11.88 -10.73
CA GLU A 85 3.88 10.91 -11.33
C GLU A 85 3.25 10.00 -10.26
N VAL A 86 4.04 9.48 -9.31
CA VAL A 86 3.52 8.66 -8.20
C VAL A 86 2.58 9.46 -7.31
N TYR A 87 2.89 10.72 -7.02
CA TYR A 87 2.05 11.61 -6.24
C TYR A 87 0.68 11.82 -6.93
N GLU A 88 0.68 12.12 -8.22
CA GLU A 88 -0.55 12.31 -8.99
C GLU A 88 -1.39 11.03 -9.01
N GLN A 89 -0.74 9.89 -9.26
CA GLN A 89 -1.43 8.60 -9.27
C GLN A 89 -1.98 8.21 -7.90
N ARG A 90 -1.27 8.55 -6.81
CA ARG A 90 -1.79 8.38 -5.45
C ARG A 90 -3.05 9.22 -5.24
N LEU A 91 -3.06 10.48 -5.67
CA LEU A 91 -4.24 11.34 -5.53
C LEU A 91 -5.43 10.74 -6.29
N ASN A 92 -5.23 10.30 -7.53
CA ASN A 92 -6.25 9.60 -8.30
C ASN A 92 -6.80 8.39 -7.52
N ALA A 93 -5.93 7.53 -6.97
CA ALA A 93 -6.35 6.39 -6.16
C ALA A 93 -7.13 6.82 -4.91
N GLU A 94 -6.72 7.88 -4.21
CA GLU A 94 -7.40 8.42 -3.02
C GLU A 94 -8.78 9.03 -3.35
N THR A 95 -9.03 9.48 -4.59
CA THR A 95 -10.39 9.90 -5.01
C THR A 95 -11.34 8.72 -5.22
N MET A 96 -10.82 7.56 -5.66
CA MET A 96 -11.61 6.36 -5.93
C MET A 96 -11.79 5.49 -4.68
N ILE A 97 -10.79 5.46 -3.80
CA ILE A 97 -10.75 4.65 -2.58
C ILE A 97 -11.00 5.55 -1.37
N SER A 98 -12.22 5.52 -0.88
CA SER A 98 -12.65 6.38 0.21
C SER A 98 -11.90 6.10 1.52
N ARG A 99 -11.81 7.12 2.38
CA ARG A 99 -11.19 7.02 3.71
C ARG A 99 -11.81 5.91 4.57
N PRO A 100 -13.14 5.69 4.60
CA PRO A 100 -13.73 4.54 5.28
C PRO A 100 -13.25 3.19 4.79
N VAL A 101 -13.10 3.00 3.47
CA VAL A 101 -12.58 1.74 2.89
C VAL A 101 -11.14 1.50 3.35
N MET A 102 -10.28 2.50 3.20
CA MET A 102 -8.87 2.42 3.62
C MET A 102 -8.73 2.20 5.14
N LYS A 103 -9.61 2.80 5.95
CA LYS A 103 -9.65 2.60 7.41
C LYS A 103 -10.08 1.18 7.76
N GLY A 104 -11.13 0.66 7.13
CA GLY A 104 -11.60 -0.71 7.32
C GLY A 104 -10.53 -1.73 6.92
N PHE A 105 -9.87 -1.53 5.79
CA PHE A 105 -8.78 -2.39 5.34
C PHE A 105 -7.61 -2.42 6.34
N LYS A 106 -7.15 -1.26 6.83
CA LYS A 106 -6.10 -1.21 7.87
C LYS A 106 -6.54 -1.80 9.21
N ALA A 107 -7.82 -1.73 9.56
CA ALA A 107 -8.35 -2.39 10.75
C ALA A 107 -8.32 -3.92 10.59
N TRP A 108 -8.72 -4.42 9.42
CA TRP A 108 -8.64 -5.83 9.09
C TRP A 108 -7.19 -6.35 9.14
N LEU A 109 -6.23 -5.64 8.54
CA LEU A 109 -4.81 -6.02 8.62
C LEU A 109 -4.27 -6.10 10.06
N ARG A 110 -4.77 -5.25 10.98
CA ARG A 110 -4.40 -5.34 12.41
C ARG A 110 -5.04 -6.54 13.08
N GLY A 111 -6.30 -6.84 12.77
CA GLY A 111 -6.98 -8.05 13.23
C GLY A 111 -6.27 -9.34 12.78
N GLU A 112 -5.66 -9.31 11.59
CA GLU A 112 -4.82 -10.38 11.05
C GLU A 112 -3.38 -10.41 11.63
N GLY A 113 -3.03 -9.45 12.50
CA GLY A 113 -1.69 -9.30 13.07
C GLY A 113 -0.62 -8.87 12.06
N ILE A 114 -1.01 -8.34 10.90
CA ILE A 114 -0.08 -7.89 9.86
C ILE A 114 0.50 -6.53 10.19
N LEU A 115 -0.36 -5.58 10.55
CA LEU A 115 0.06 -4.28 11.02
C LEU A 115 0.09 -4.25 12.55
N ALA A 116 1.01 -3.48 13.11
CA ALA A 116 0.97 -3.21 14.54
C ALA A 116 -0.31 -2.44 14.93
N ASP A 117 -0.73 -2.60 16.19
CA ASP A 117 -1.75 -1.75 16.81
C ASP A 117 -1.22 -0.34 17.03
N GLY A 118 -1.03 0.40 15.93
CA GLY A 118 -0.80 1.83 15.97
C GLY A 118 -2.09 2.54 16.31
N GLN A 119 -2.11 3.26 17.44
CA GLN A 119 -3.13 4.27 17.73
C GLN A 119 -3.38 5.07 16.46
N ALA A 120 -4.63 5.07 15.96
CA ALA A 120 -5.01 5.95 14.87
C ALA A 120 -4.69 7.37 15.32
N GLN A 121 -3.60 7.96 14.80
CA GLN A 121 -3.37 9.38 14.99
C GLN A 121 -4.60 10.12 14.46
N PRO A 122 -5.11 11.12 15.19
CA PRO A 122 -6.31 11.82 14.81
C PRO A 122 -6.14 12.33 13.38
N GLU A 123 -7.11 11.95 12.58
CA GLU A 123 -7.29 12.39 11.22
C GLU A 123 -7.62 13.88 11.31
N GLU A 124 -6.63 14.76 11.08
CA GLU A 124 -6.84 16.21 11.10
C GLU A 124 -8.05 16.56 10.21
N ALA A 125 -9.01 17.22 10.86
CA ALA A 125 -10.30 17.64 10.32
C ALA A 125 -10.15 18.73 9.26
#